data_AF-A0A2D4YWL8-F1
#
_entry.id   AF-A0A2D4YWL8-F1
#
_cell.length_a   1.000
_cell.length_b   1.000
_cell.length_c   1.000
_cell.angle_alpha   90.00
_cell.angle_beta   90.00
_cell.angle_gamma   90.00
#
_symmetry.space_group_name_H-M   'P 1'
#
loop_
_entity.id
_entity.type
_entity.pdbx_description
1 polymer ?
#
loop_
_entity_poly.entity_id
_entity_poly.type
_entity_poly.pdbx_seq_one_letter_code
_entity_poly.pdbx_strand_id
1 'polypeptide(L)'
;QLETVDTEIEDEMASDLTDLINSDSIKEDLDNSFDGLLDYSWNYSNYLLDSSTSFRRSQSSRAVPWLGGQKRQSDAAERDAVTLEGLQSLMDSMTSRSKSKVIHEKEGKGNLSREKSSQFPHRFIFFRDEGYGKKKADVITNFDPKRDSIDLSGFKFSGLDELNFASIKNKKQLGKEKERASNIIYNKQKGGLYFDANGSKAGFGKGGMFALMNSTPDLGEASFEIV
;
A
#
# COMPACT_ATOMS: atom_id res chain seq x y z
N GLN A 1 9.16 65.12 -10.47
CA GLN A 1 8.67 64.58 -9.18
C GLN A 1 7.63 63.53 -9.50
N LEU A 2 8.06 62.34 -9.92
CA LEU A 2 7.21 61.16 -10.16
C LEU A 2 8.12 59.93 -9.99
N GLU A 3 8.52 59.69 -8.77
CA GLU A 3 9.20 58.47 -8.28
C GLU A 3 8.92 58.49 -6.79
N THR A 4 8.05 57.60 -6.31
CA THR A 4 7.83 57.16 -4.89
C THR A 4 6.39 56.64 -4.63
N VAL A 5 5.68 56.06 -5.59
CA VAL A 5 4.33 55.50 -5.31
C VAL A 5 4.25 53.97 -5.45
N ASP A 6 5.24 53.32 -6.05
CA ASP A 6 5.16 51.87 -6.32
C ASP A 6 5.67 50.98 -5.17
N THR A 7 6.31 51.53 -4.13
CA THR A 7 6.90 50.72 -3.05
C THR A 7 5.96 50.44 -1.86
N GLU A 8 4.88 51.21 -1.68
CA GLU A 8 3.95 50.97 -0.54
C GLU A 8 2.94 49.84 -0.80
N ILE A 9 2.65 49.53 -2.07
CA ILE A 9 1.70 48.46 -2.42
C ILE A 9 2.38 47.07 -2.31
N GLU A 10 3.69 46.97 -2.55
CA GLU A 10 4.42 45.70 -2.45
C GLU A 10 4.59 45.24 -0.99
N ASP A 11 4.77 46.18 -0.05
CA ASP A 11 4.97 45.86 1.37
C ASP A 11 3.66 45.43 2.07
N GLU A 12 2.50 45.98 1.71
CA GLU A 12 1.21 45.51 2.25
C GLU A 12 0.84 44.10 1.73
N MET A 13 1.11 43.82 0.45
CA MET A 13 0.85 42.49 -0.12
C MET A 13 1.78 41.41 0.46
N ALA A 14 3.01 41.75 0.83
CA ALA A 14 3.96 40.84 1.46
C ALA A 14 3.56 40.49 2.90
N SER A 15 2.99 41.45 3.65
CA SER A 15 2.48 41.25 5.02
C SER A 15 1.28 40.30 5.03
N ASP A 16 0.30 40.53 4.16
CA ASP A 16 -0.90 39.67 4.06
C ASP A 16 -0.55 38.23 3.63
N LEU A 17 0.48 38.05 2.81
CA LEU A 17 1.00 36.73 2.44
C LEU A 17 1.71 36.03 3.61
N THR A 18 2.41 36.77 4.47
CA THR A 18 3.08 36.17 5.63
C THR A 18 2.12 35.81 6.75
N ASP A 19 1.04 36.57 6.93
CA ASP A 19 -0.03 36.21 7.87
C ASP A 19 -0.88 35.04 7.36
N LEU A 20 -1.07 34.92 6.04
CA LEU A 20 -1.71 33.76 5.43
C LEU A 20 -0.87 32.49 5.60
N ILE A 21 0.45 32.55 5.39
CA ILE A 21 1.36 31.40 5.57
C ILE A 21 1.49 31.02 7.06
N ASN A 22 1.31 31.99 7.97
CA ASN A 22 1.42 31.75 9.41
C ASN A 22 0.12 31.33 10.09
N SER A 23 -1.02 31.29 9.38
CA SER A 23 -2.26 30.78 9.93
C SER A 23 -2.11 29.31 10.33
N ASP A 24 -2.57 28.95 11.53
CA ASP A 24 -2.44 27.60 12.07
C ASP A 24 -3.10 26.53 11.17
N SER A 25 -4.05 26.92 10.31
CA SER A 25 -4.69 26.03 9.34
C SER A 25 -3.79 25.65 8.16
N ILE A 26 -2.90 26.56 7.71
CA ILE A 26 -2.02 26.30 6.56
C ILE A 26 -0.76 25.53 6.98
N LYS A 27 -0.32 25.70 8.23
CA LYS A 27 0.77 24.88 8.81
C LYS A 27 0.38 23.42 8.99
N GLU A 28 -0.86 23.13 9.40
CA GLU A 28 -1.35 21.75 9.52
C GLU A 28 -1.45 21.05 8.14
N ASP A 29 -1.82 21.78 7.08
CA ASP A 29 -1.86 21.26 5.71
C ASP A 29 -0.45 21.10 5.08
N LEU A 30 0.50 21.98 5.42
CA LEU A 30 1.90 21.89 4.96
C LEU A 30 2.68 20.78 5.65
N ASP A 31 2.49 20.57 6.96
CA ASP A 31 3.12 19.48 7.71
C ASP A 31 2.61 18.11 7.21
N ASN A 32 1.30 18.00 6.92
CA ASN A 32 0.72 16.81 6.29
C ASN A 32 1.20 16.59 4.84
N SER A 33 1.55 17.65 4.11
CA SER A 33 2.12 17.56 2.76
C SER A 33 3.61 17.19 2.76
N PHE A 34 4.37 17.58 3.79
CA PHE A 34 5.80 17.26 3.89
C PHE A 34 6.04 15.82 4.37
N ASP A 35 5.17 15.27 5.22
CA ASP A 35 5.21 13.84 5.58
C ASP A 35 4.96 12.95 4.35
N GLY A 36 4.09 13.38 3.42
CA GLY A 36 3.89 12.69 2.13
C GLY A 36 5.12 12.73 1.20
N LEU A 37 6.00 13.73 1.35
CA LEU A 37 7.27 13.85 0.61
C LEU A 37 8.40 13.00 1.23
N LEU A 38 8.38 12.78 2.55
CA LEU A 38 9.34 11.90 3.22
C LEU A 38 9.05 10.41 2.96
N ASP A 39 7.77 10.03 2.83
CA ASP A 39 7.34 8.71 2.38
C ASP A 39 7.83 8.39 0.95
N TYR A 40 8.07 9.42 0.14
CA TYR A 40 8.62 9.30 -1.22
C TYR A 40 10.10 8.88 -1.26
N SER A 41 10.86 9.10 -0.19
CA SER A 41 12.31 8.80 -0.19
C SER A 41 12.66 7.36 0.19
N TRP A 42 11.80 6.67 0.95
CA TRP A 42 12.09 5.31 1.42
C TRP A 42 11.64 4.20 0.47
N ASN A 43 10.67 4.45 -0.43
CA ASN A 43 10.15 3.42 -1.34
C ASN A 43 10.76 3.41 -2.76
N TYR A 44 11.62 4.38 -3.11
CA TYR A 44 12.31 4.39 -4.41
C TYR A 44 13.55 3.48 -4.50
N SER A 45 14.07 2.98 -3.38
CA SER A 45 15.29 2.14 -3.41
C SER A 45 15.03 0.67 -3.77
N ASN A 46 13.78 0.18 -3.68
CA ASN A 46 13.47 -1.24 -3.93
C ASN A 46 13.00 -1.54 -5.37
N TYR A 47 12.52 -0.54 -6.11
CA TYR A 47 12.04 -0.76 -7.49
C TYR A 47 13.14 -0.75 -8.56
N LEU A 48 14.39 -0.44 -8.22
CA LEU A 48 15.52 -0.44 -9.16
C LEU A 48 16.49 -1.61 -9.00
N LEU A 49 16.23 -2.57 -8.10
CA LEU A 49 17.11 -3.73 -7.90
C LEU A 49 16.57 -5.09 -8.37
N ASP A 50 15.26 -5.24 -8.58
CA ASP A 50 14.68 -6.56 -8.91
C ASP A 50 14.67 -6.92 -10.40
N SER A 51 15.08 -6.02 -11.30
CA SER A 51 15.22 -6.35 -12.73
C SER A 51 16.51 -7.12 -13.06
N SER A 52 17.27 -7.62 -12.07
CA SER A 52 18.59 -8.21 -12.31
C SER A 52 18.74 -9.72 -12.05
N THR A 53 17.70 -10.45 -11.64
CA THR A 53 17.87 -11.88 -11.32
C THR A 53 16.80 -12.80 -11.90
N SER A 54 16.98 -13.18 -13.16
CA SER A 54 16.55 -14.50 -13.66
C SER A 54 17.37 -14.99 -14.85
N PHE A 55 18.71 -14.94 -14.76
CA PHE A 55 19.57 -15.67 -15.70
C PHE A 55 19.91 -17.06 -15.13
N ARG A 56 19.03 -18.05 -15.34
CA ARG A 56 19.38 -19.48 -15.15
C ARG A 56 19.55 -20.17 -16.50
N ARG A 57 20.81 -20.57 -16.75
CA ARG A 57 21.25 -21.50 -17.79
C ARG A 57 20.46 -22.82 -17.72
N SER A 58 19.87 -23.21 -18.85
CA SER A 58 19.63 -24.61 -19.19
C SER A 58 20.50 -24.95 -20.40
N GLN A 59 21.47 -25.84 -20.22
CA GLN A 59 22.25 -26.46 -21.29
C GLN A 59 21.80 -27.91 -21.47
N SER A 60 21.26 -28.22 -22.65
CA SER A 60 21.40 -29.45 -23.44
C SER A 60 20.39 -29.28 -24.61
N SER A 61 20.62 -29.60 -25.88
CA SER A 61 21.41 -30.65 -26.49
C SER A 61 21.69 -30.32 -27.97
N ARG A 62 22.83 -30.82 -28.47
CA ARG A 62 23.08 -31.44 -29.79
C ARG A 62 22.64 -30.71 -31.08
N ALA A 63 23.68 -30.46 -31.89
CA ALA A 63 23.67 -29.96 -33.25
C ALA A 63 22.97 -30.88 -34.27
N VAL A 64 22.28 -30.25 -35.23
CA VAL A 64 22.18 -30.68 -36.64
C VAL A 64 22.14 -29.41 -37.50
N PRO A 65 23.01 -29.25 -38.52
CA PRO A 65 22.94 -28.11 -39.44
C PRO A 65 22.23 -28.50 -40.74
N TRP A 66 21.25 -27.71 -41.19
CA TRP A 66 21.00 -27.57 -42.63
C TRP A 66 20.26 -26.28 -42.99
N LEU A 67 20.69 -25.70 -44.10
CA LEU A 67 20.28 -24.41 -44.65
C LEU A 67 18.82 -24.38 -45.11
N GLY A 68 18.15 -23.26 -44.85
CA GLY A 68 16.89 -22.90 -45.48
C GLY A 68 16.52 -21.48 -45.09
N GLY A 69 16.81 -20.51 -45.95
CA GLY A 69 16.53 -19.10 -45.71
C GLY A 69 15.04 -18.85 -45.51
N GLN A 70 14.68 -18.31 -44.34
CA GLN A 70 13.45 -17.55 -44.17
C GLN A 70 13.77 -16.24 -43.45
N LYS A 71 13.09 -15.21 -43.95
CA LYS A 71 13.14 -13.81 -43.53
C LYS A 71 13.33 -13.68 -42.02
N ARG A 72 14.36 -12.90 -41.67
CA ARG A 72 14.40 -12.13 -40.43
C ARG A 72 13.16 -11.23 -40.38
N GLN A 73 12.06 -11.73 -39.82
CA GLN A 73 11.10 -10.87 -39.17
C GLN A 73 11.74 -10.49 -37.85
N SER A 74 12.11 -9.22 -37.77
CA SER A 74 12.64 -8.58 -36.59
C SER A 74 11.70 -8.76 -35.41
N ASP A 75 12.18 -9.45 -34.39
CA ASP A 75 11.75 -9.36 -32.99
C ASP A 75 11.98 -7.93 -32.47
N ALA A 76 11.20 -6.98 -33.00
CA ALA A 76 11.24 -5.59 -32.61
C ALA A 76 10.06 -5.31 -31.67
N ALA A 77 10.37 -5.33 -30.38
CA ALA A 77 9.79 -4.45 -29.39
C ALA A 77 8.28 -4.56 -29.18
N GLU A 78 7.87 -5.57 -28.42
CA GLU A 78 6.80 -5.36 -27.44
C GLU A 78 7.38 -4.46 -26.34
N ARG A 79 7.51 -3.16 -26.65
CA ARG A 79 7.60 -2.14 -25.61
C ARG A 79 6.19 -2.05 -25.06
N ASP A 80 6.01 -2.36 -23.78
CA ASP A 80 4.78 -2.05 -23.05
C ASP A 80 4.48 -0.57 -23.27
N ALA A 81 3.61 -0.29 -24.25
CA ALA A 81 3.23 1.06 -24.58
C ALA A 81 2.41 1.54 -23.40
N VAL A 82 3.00 2.42 -22.60
CA VAL A 82 2.32 3.14 -21.53
C VAL A 82 1.06 3.78 -22.13
N THR A 83 -0.09 3.20 -21.84
CA THR A 83 -1.38 3.68 -22.38
C THR A 83 -1.80 4.94 -21.63
N LEU A 84 -2.55 5.82 -22.30
CA LEU A 84 -3.14 6.98 -21.64
C LEU A 84 -4.07 6.57 -20.49
N GLU A 85 -4.75 5.43 -20.63
CA GLU A 85 -5.56 4.82 -19.56
C GLU A 85 -4.71 4.39 -18.36
N GLY A 86 -3.53 3.78 -18.61
CA GLY A 86 -2.59 3.40 -17.57
C GLY A 86 -2.03 4.63 -16.83
N LEU A 87 -1.68 5.70 -17.55
CA LEU A 87 -1.23 6.96 -16.94
C LEU A 87 -2.34 7.64 -16.13
N GLN A 88 -3.57 7.65 -16.64
CA GLN A 88 -4.70 8.23 -15.92
C GLN A 88 -5.01 7.43 -14.65
N SER A 89 -5.02 6.10 -14.73
CA SER A 89 -5.20 5.24 -13.56
C SER A 89 -4.11 5.44 -12.51
N LEU A 90 -2.86 5.66 -12.93
CA LEU A 90 -1.75 5.97 -12.03
C LEU A 90 -1.93 7.35 -11.37
N MET A 91 -2.34 8.36 -12.13
CA MET A 91 -2.59 9.70 -11.60
C MET A 91 -3.79 9.72 -10.64
N ASP A 92 -4.85 8.99 -10.93
CA ASP A 92 -6.01 8.85 -10.05
C ASP A 92 -5.63 8.12 -8.75
N SER A 93 -4.80 7.07 -8.84
CA SER A 93 -4.26 6.37 -7.66
C SER A 93 -3.36 7.28 -6.82
N MET A 94 -2.42 8.00 -7.44
CA MET A 94 -1.54 8.95 -6.74
C MET A 94 -2.33 10.08 -6.07
N THR A 95 -3.32 10.64 -6.77
CA THR A 95 -4.19 11.69 -6.24
C THR A 95 -5.11 11.19 -5.13
N SER A 96 -5.58 9.93 -5.22
CA SER A 96 -6.36 9.29 -4.16
C SER A 96 -5.50 9.08 -2.90
N ARG A 97 -4.25 8.62 -3.06
CA ARG A 97 -3.30 8.45 -1.96
C ARG A 97 -2.92 9.76 -1.30
N SER A 98 -2.68 10.83 -2.08
CA SER A 98 -2.39 12.15 -1.52
C SER A 98 -3.58 12.78 -0.79
N LYS A 99 -4.80 12.29 -1.05
CA LYS A 99 -6.04 12.71 -0.39
C LYS A 99 -6.54 11.69 0.63
N SER A 100 -5.66 10.84 1.16
CA SER A 100 -6.03 9.83 2.17
C SER A 100 -5.46 10.17 3.54
N LYS A 101 -6.22 9.87 4.59
CA LYS A 101 -5.77 10.05 5.98
C LYS A 101 -5.09 8.77 6.45
N VAL A 102 -3.81 8.87 6.79
CA VAL A 102 -3.02 7.72 7.26
C VAL A 102 -3.26 7.48 8.74
N ILE A 103 -3.51 6.22 9.11
CA ILE A 103 -3.57 5.75 10.49
C ILE A 103 -2.52 4.66 10.66
N HIS A 104 -1.49 4.97 11.43
CA HIS A 104 -0.44 4.02 11.78
C HIS A 104 -0.91 3.07 12.88
N GLU A 105 -0.50 1.81 12.75
CA GLU A 105 -0.58 0.84 13.84
C GLU A 105 0.09 1.36 15.12
N LYS A 106 -0.33 0.83 16.27
CA LYS A 106 0.23 1.20 17.57
C LYS A 106 1.23 0.16 18.05
N GLU A 107 2.12 0.59 18.94
CA GLU A 107 2.95 -0.35 19.70
C GLU A 107 2.05 -1.21 20.60
N GLY A 108 2.23 -2.53 20.52
CA GLY A 108 1.39 -3.51 21.19
C GLY A 108 -0.03 -3.53 20.63
N LYS A 109 -1.04 -3.55 21.51
CA LYS A 109 -2.45 -3.50 21.10
C LYS A 109 -3.02 -2.10 21.33
N GLY A 110 -3.44 -1.47 20.25
CA GLY A 110 -4.14 -0.20 20.22
C GLY A 110 -5.51 -0.28 19.56
N ASN A 111 -6.14 0.90 19.49
CA ASN A 111 -7.38 1.12 18.76
C ASN A 111 -7.10 2.08 17.59
N LEU A 112 -7.39 1.65 16.38
CA LEU A 112 -7.24 2.41 15.14
C LEU A 112 -8.65 2.78 14.69
N SER A 113 -9.07 4.02 14.93
CA SER A 113 -10.41 4.47 14.58
C SER A 113 -10.37 5.36 13.36
N ARG A 114 -11.16 5.00 12.34
CA ARG A 114 -11.55 5.97 11.31
C ARG A 114 -12.35 7.11 11.93
N GLU A 115 -12.08 8.32 11.50
CA GLU A 115 -12.91 9.50 11.77
C GLU A 115 -14.14 9.50 10.83
N LYS A 116 -15.34 9.41 11.40
CA LYS A 116 -16.58 9.28 10.61
C LYS A 116 -16.91 10.51 9.75
N SER A 117 -16.57 11.70 10.25
CA SER A 117 -16.75 13.01 9.60
C SER A 117 -15.79 13.25 8.44
N SER A 118 -14.71 12.46 8.34
CA SER A 118 -13.71 12.66 7.29
C SER A 118 -14.32 12.48 5.90
N GLN A 119 -14.06 13.48 5.05
CA GLN A 119 -14.36 13.44 3.63
C GLN A 119 -13.33 12.62 2.85
N PHE A 120 -12.23 12.22 3.49
CA PHE A 120 -11.14 11.46 2.89
C PHE A 120 -11.18 9.98 3.30
N PRO A 121 -10.79 9.06 2.39
CA PRO A 121 -10.56 7.66 2.75
C PRO A 121 -9.43 7.54 3.78
N HIS A 122 -9.46 6.50 4.61
CA HIS A 122 -8.37 6.20 5.54
C HIS A 122 -7.55 5.01 5.08
N ARG A 123 -6.24 5.11 5.29
CA ARG A 123 -5.28 4.02 5.07
C ARG A 123 -4.77 3.54 6.42
N PHE A 124 -5.00 2.27 6.75
CA PHE A 124 -4.52 1.67 7.99
C PHE A 124 -3.21 0.93 7.71
N ILE A 125 -2.08 1.48 8.14
CA ILE A 125 -0.75 0.97 7.77
C ILE A 125 -0.17 0.10 8.87
N PHE A 126 0.20 -1.12 8.50
CA PHE A 126 0.86 -2.12 9.36
C PHE A 126 2.27 -2.42 8.85
N PHE A 127 3.29 -2.04 9.62
CA PHE A 127 4.71 -2.04 9.25
C PHE A 127 5.69 -2.51 10.34
N ARG A 128 5.27 -2.67 11.60
CA ARG A 128 6.08 -3.05 12.75
C ARG A 128 6.08 -4.56 12.91
N ASP A 129 7.27 -5.15 12.93
CA ASP A 129 7.46 -6.55 13.29
C ASP A 129 7.51 -6.72 14.83
N GLU A 130 6.37 -6.49 15.47
CA GLU A 130 6.19 -6.80 16.89
C GLU A 130 5.67 -8.24 17.09
N GLY A 131 5.54 -9.02 16.02
CA GLY A 131 4.95 -10.35 16.00
C GLY A 131 3.41 -10.34 16.03
N TYR A 132 2.85 -11.55 16.10
CA TYR A 132 1.43 -11.78 15.85
C TYR A 132 0.69 -12.32 17.08
N GLY A 133 -0.62 -12.07 17.13
CA GLY A 133 -1.54 -12.66 18.10
C GLY A 133 -2.49 -11.68 18.75
N LYS A 134 -3.54 -12.20 19.40
CA LYS A 134 -4.65 -11.40 19.97
C LYS A 134 -4.22 -10.28 20.93
N LYS A 135 -3.08 -10.44 21.62
CA LYS A 135 -2.55 -9.44 22.57
C LYS A 135 -1.80 -8.29 21.89
N LYS A 136 -1.42 -8.46 20.64
CA LYS A 136 -0.66 -7.50 19.82
C LYS A 136 -1.46 -7.00 18.61
N ALA A 137 -2.63 -7.59 18.38
CA ALA A 137 -3.47 -7.22 17.26
C ALA A 137 -4.25 -5.94 17.58
N ASP A 138 -4.00 -4.90 16.80
CA ASP A 138 -4.74 -3.64 16.84
C ASP A 138 -6.22 -3.86 16.54
N VAL A 139 -7.07 -3.01 17.12
CA VAL A 139 -8.50 -3.03 16.88
C VAL A 139 -8.86 -1.92 15.90
N ILE A 140 -9.33 -2.28 14.72
CA ILE A 140 -9.82 -1.32 13.73
C ILE A 140 -11.31 -1.06 13.97
N THR A 141 -11.67 0.21 14.15
CA THR A 141 -13.05 0.65 14.35
C THR A 141 -13.51 1.61 13.26
N ASN A 142 -14.80 1.55 12.94
CA ASN A 142 -15.46 2.43 11.96
C ASN A 142 -14.93 2.33 10.52
N PHE A 143 -14.27 1.22 10.17
CA PHE A 143 -13.80 0.94 8.82
C PHE A 143 -14.94 0.96 7.80
N ASP A 144 -14.76 1.70 6.71
CA ASP A 144 -15.67 1.76 5.57
C ASP A 144 -15.07 0.96 4.40
N PRO A 145 -15.57 -0.26 4.10
CA PRO A 145 -14.99 -1.12 3.06
C PRO A 145 -15.13 -0.57 1.64
N LYS A 146 -15.89 0.52 1.43
CA LYS A 146 -16.00 1.15 0.12
C LYS A 146 -14.92 2.20 -0.15
N ARG A 147 -14.21 2.63 0.88
CA ARG A 147 -13.35 3.82 0.82
C ARG A 147 -12.00 3.62 1.47
N ASP A 148 -11.97 2.94 2.61
CA ASP A 148 -10.75 2.74 3.38
C ASP A 148 -9.96 1.53 2.86
N SER A 149 -8.65 1.56 3.06
CA SER A 149 -7.73 0.46 2.74
C SER A 149 -6.91 0.04 3.96
N ILE A 150 -6.41 -1.18 3.90
CA ILE A 150 -5.46 -1.74 4.85
C ILE A 150 -4.15 -1.98 4.11
N ASP A 151 -3.11 -1.30 4.55
CA ASP A 151 -1.83 -1.35 3.88
C ASP A 151 -0.89 -2.29 4.62
N LEU A 152 -0.35 -3.24 3.87
CA LEU A 152 0.46 -4.34 4.34
C LEU A 152 1.90 -4.08 3.91
N SER A 153 2.73 -3.59 4.83
CA SER A 153 4.13 -3.35 4.52
C SER A 153 4.92 -4.66 4.38
N GLY A 154 5.73 -4.75 3.33
CA GLY A 154 6.64 -5.88 3.12
C GLY A 154 7.62 -6.14 4.29
N PHE A 155 7.88 -5.13 5.13
CA PHE A 155 8.71 -5.29 6.33
C PHE A 155 8.06 -6.20 7.38
N LYS A 156 6.76 -6.02 7.65
CA LYS A 156 6.01 -6.83 8.62
C LYS A 156 5.55 -8.14 8.00
N PHE A 157 5.09 -8.08 6.76
CA PHE A 157 4.52 -9.19 6.01
C PHE A 157 5.53 -9.79 5.03
N SER A 158 6.70 -10.18 5.54
CA SER A 158 7.79 -10.73 4.72
C SER A 158 7.32 -11.91 3.86
N GLY A 159 7.63 -11.88 2.56
CA GLY A 159 7.23 -12.93 1.61
C GLY A 159 5.81 -12.78 1.06
N LEU A 160 5.14 -11.65 1.32
CA LEU A 160 3.88 -11.27 0.71
C LEU A 160 4.15 -10.51 -0.61
N ASP A 161 4.38 -11.26 -1.69
CA ASP A 161 4.62 -10.68 -3.02
C ASP A 161 3.33 -10.50 -3.83
N GLU A 162 2.33 -11.36 -3.57
CA GLU A 162 1.00 -11.32 -4.18
C GLU A 162 -0.06 -11.52 -3.09
N LEU A 163 -1.20 -10.84 -3.20
CA LEU A 163 -2.29 -10.97 -2.24
C LEU A 163 -3.18 -12.18 -2.60
N ASN A 164 -3.23 -13.18 -1.71
CA ASN A 164 -4.16 -14.30 -1.80
C ASN A 164 -5.09 -14.29 -0.59
N PHE A 165 -6.29 -13.74 -0.78
CA PHE A 165 -7.21 -13.45 0.30
C PHE A 165 -8.29 -14.52 0.47
N ALA A 166 -8.55 -14.88 1.72
CA ALA A 166 -9.65 -15.77 2.07
C ALA A 166 -10.57 -15.16 3.14
N SER A 167 -11.87 -15.09 2.84
CA SER A 167 -12.91 -14.73 3.81
C SER A 167 -13.61 -15.98 4.36
N ILE A 168 -13.57 -16.15 5.67
CA ILE A 168 -14.13 -17.31 6.38
C ILE A 168 -15.16 -16.90 7.42
N LYS A 169 -16.04 -17.82 7.79
CA LYS A 169 -17.11 -17.60 8.77
C LYS A 169 -16.82 -18.17 10.14
N ASN A 170 -15.90 -19.13 10.29
CA ASN A 170 -15.69 -19.80 11.58
C ASN A 170 -14.27 -20.37 11.74
N LYS A 171 -13.92 -20.76 12.99
CA LYS A 171 -12.61 -21.31 13.34
C LYS A 171 -12.29 -22.63 12.62
N LYS A 172 -13.30 -23.44 12.26
CA LYS A 172 -13.08 -24.69 11.52
C LYS A 172 -12.58 -24.38 10.11
N GLN A 173 -13.17 -23.40 9.44
CA GLN A 173 -12.70 -22.90 8.15
C GLN A 173 -11.32 -22.27 8.25
N LEU A 174 -10.99 -21.59 9.36
CA LEU A 174 -9.63 -21.10 9.60
C LEU A 174 -8.62 -22.23 9.63
N GLY A 175 -8.98 -23.37 10.22
CA GLY A 175 -8.14 -24.57 10.20
C GLY A 175 -7.86 -25.09 8.79
N LYS A 176 -8.87 -25.06 7.91
CA LYS A 176 -8.73 -25.49 6.50
C LYS A 176 -7.94 -24.49 5.66
N GLU A 177 -8.15 -23.19 5.86
CA GLU A 177 -7.42 -22.16 5.12
C GLU A 177 -5.94 -22.12 5.48
N LYS A 178 -5.56 -22.51 6.70
CA LYS A 178 -4.17 -22.74 7.08
C LYS A 178 -3.47 -23.84 6.29
N GLU A 179 -4.21 -24.72 5.64
CA GLU A 179 -3.65 -25.80 4.81
C GLU A 179 -3.63 -25.39 3.33
N ARG A 180 -4.14 -24.19 3.01
CA ARG A 180 -4.18 -23.59 1.68
C ARG A 180 -3.14 -22.48 1.59
N ALA A 181 -2.83 -22.04 0.37
CA ALA A 181 -1.83 -21.00 0.12
C ALA A 181 -2.37 -19.56 0.33
N SER A 182 -3.42 -19.37 1.14
CA SER A 182 -4.02 -18.07 1.44
C SER A 182 -3.14 -17.32 2.43
N ASN A 183 -2.64 -16.14 2.07
CA ASN A 183 -1.71 -15.39 2.91
C ASN A 183 -2.41 -14.37 3.80
N ILE A 184 -3.57 -13.83 3.39
CA ILE A 184 -4.41 -12.97 4.23
C ILE A 184 -5.76 -13.65 4.45
N ILE A 185 -6.08 -13.91 5.72
CA ILE A 185 -7.31 -14.61 6.08
C ILE A 185 -8.15 -13.73 6.99
N TYR A 186 -9.40 -13.50 6.60
CA TYR A 186 -10.36 -12.71 7.36
C TYR A 186 -11.47 -13.58 7.96
N ASN A 187 -11.58 -13.58 9.28
CA ASN A 187 -12.69 -14.21 9.99
C ASN A 187 -13.85 -13.24 10.14
N LYS A 188 -14.80 -13.28 9.20
CA LYS A 188 -15.98 -12.40 9.15
C LYS A 188 -16.86 -12.47 10.39
N GLN A 189 -16.93 -13.61 11.08
CA GLN A 189 -17.75 -13.72 12.30
C GLN A 189 -17.10 -13.03 13.51
N LYS A 190 -15.77 -13.06 13.60
CA LYS A 190 -15.03 -12.53 14.77
C LYS A 190 -14.26 -11.25 14.48
N GLY A 191 -14.22 -10.81 13.23
CA GLY A 191 -13.44 -9.67 12.76
C GLY A 191 -11.94 -9.90 12.71
N GLY A 192 -11.43 -11.10 13.01
CA GLY A 192 -9.98 -11.34 13.09
C GLY A 192 -9.33 -11.36 11.71
N LEU A 193 -8.26 -10.60 11.53
CA LEU A 193 -7.38 -10.61 10.36
C LEU A 193 -6.08 -11.33 10.69
N TYR A 194 -5.71 -12.27 9.83
CA TYR A 194 -4.57 -13.15 10.02
C TYR A 194 -3.66 -13.10 8.80
N PHE A 195 -2.35 -13.14 9.05
CA PHE A 195 -1.33 -13.37 8.05
C PHE A 195 -0.79 -14.79 8.15
N ASP A 196 -0.67 -15.48 7.03
CA ASP A 196 0.00 -16.75 6.92
C ASP A 196 1.37 -16.57 6.27
N ALA A 197 2.43 -16.66 7.09
CA ALA A 197 3.81 -16.55 6.64
C ALA A 197 4.41 -17.88 6.19
N ASN A 198 3.63 -18.96 6.17
CA ASN A 198 4.11 -20.32 5.93
C ASN A 198 3.91 -20.79 4.48
N GLY A 199 3.29 -19.95 3.66
CA GLY A 199 3.02 -20.22 2.25
C GLY A 199 2.17 -21.47 2.07
N SER A 200 2.71 -22.48 1.39
CA SER A 200 2.02 -23.74 1.08
C SER A 200 2.08 -24.79 2.21
N LYS A 201 2.76 -24.50 3.33
CA LYS A 201 2.84 -25.40 4.48
C LYS A 201 1.71 -25.12 5.47
N ALA A 202 1.27 -26.16 6.16
CA ALA A 202 0.17 -26.05 7.12
C ALA A 202 0.47 -25.11 8.31
N GLY A 203 -0.46 -24.20 8.61
CA GLY A 203 -0.41 -23.29 9.76
C GLY A 203 0.30 -21.98 9.46
N PHE A 204 0.20 -20.98 10.33
CA PHE A 204 0.65 -19.60 10.05
C PHE A 204 2.17 -19.37 9.99
N GLY A 205 2.98 -20.38 10.32
CA GLY A 205 4.43 -20.21 10.46
C GLY A 205 4.77 -19.14 11.51
N LYS A 206 5.51 -18.10 11.11
CA LYS A 206 5.80 -16.93 11.95
C LYS A 206 4.65 -15.91 12.00
N GLY A 207 3.64 -16.05 11.14
CA GLY A 207 2.48 -15.19 11.05
C GLY A 207 1.46 -15.41 12.15
N GLY A 208 0.28 -14.82 11.98
CA GLY A 208 -0.85 -14.95 12.87
C GLY A 208 -1.78 -13.74 12.82
N MET A 209 -2.56 -13.53 13.88
CA MET A 209 -3.50 -12.40 13.92
C MET A 209 -2.72 -11.08 14.03
N PHE A 210 -2.95 -10.14 13.12
CA PHE A 210 -2.33 -8.82 13.16
C PHE A 210 -3.35 -7.69 13.45
N ALA A 211 -4.63 -7.91 13.15
CA ALA A 211 -5.68 -6.93 13.41
C ALA A 211 -7.02 -7.59 13.78
N LEU A 212 -7.90 -6.79 14.38
CA LEU A 212 -9.25 -7.17 14.78
C LEU A 212 -10.26 -6.08 14.36
N MET A 213 -11.16 -6.42 13.45
CA MET A 213 -12.24 -5.54 12.99
C MET A 213 -13.40 -5.52 13.99
N ASN A 214 -13.78 -4.35 14.49
CA ASN A 214 -14.89 -4.22 15.45
C ASN A 214 -16.28 -4.34 14.78
N SER A 215 -16.43 -3.94 13.52
CA SER A 215 -17.73 -3.87 12.81
C SER A 215 -17.97 -5.02 11.81
N THR A 216 -17.12 -6.04 11.80
CA THR A 216 -17.16 -7.18 10.86
C THR A 216 -17.55 -6.80 9.41
N PRO A 217 -16.88 -5.81 8.78
CA PRO A 217 -17.24 -5.37 7.43
C PRO A 217 -17.03 -6.48 6.40
N ASP A 218 -17.67 -6.35 5.24
CA ASP A 218 -17.37 -7.24 4.12
C ASP A 218 -16.06 -6.80 3.48
N LEU A 219 -15.00 -7.57 3.71
CA LEU A 219 -13.68 -7.32 3.16
C LEU A 219 -13.44 -8.23 1.96
N GLY A 220 -12.79 -7.68 0.94
CA GLY A 220 -12.27 -8.40 -0.22
C GLY A 220 -10.82 -8.03 -0.47
N GLU A 221 -10.21 -8.58 -1.52
CA GLU A 221 -8.84 -8.26 -1.92
C GLU A 221 -8.61 -6.76 -2.13
N ALA A 222 -9.58 -6.08 -2.74
CA ALA A 222 -9.54 -4.63 -2.96
C ALA A 222 -9.50 -3.80 -1.68
N SER A 223 -9.75 -4.38 -0.51
CA SER A 223 -9.60 -3.70 0.79
C SER A 223 -8.14 -3.64 1.26
N PHE A 224 -7.22 -4.32 0.58
CA PHE A 224 -5.82 -4.43 0.97
C PHE A 224 -4.90 -3.91 -0.12
N GLU A 225 -3.79 -3.34 0.31
CA GLU A 225 -2.71 -2.89 -0.58
C GLU A 225 -1.37 -3.34 0.00
N ILE A 226 -0.47 -3.87 -0.83
CA ILE A 226 0.90 -4.18 -0.43
C ILE A 226 1.75 -2.94 -0.70
N VAL A 227 2.51 -2.48 0.30
CA VAL A 227 3.23 -1.20 0.28
C VAL A 227 4.70 -1.29 0.68
#